data_AF-A0A0E2E2P2-F1
#
_entry.id   AF-A0A0E2E2P2-F1
#
_cell.length_a   1.000
_cell.length_b   1.000
_cell.length_c   1.000
_cell.angle_alpha   90.00
_cell.angle_beta   90.00
_cell.angle_gamma   90.00
#
_symmetry.space_group_name_H-M   'P 1'
#
loop_
_entity.id
_entity.type
_entity.pdbx_description
1 polymer ?
#
loop_
_entity_poly.entity_id
_entity_poly.type
_entity_poly.pdbx_seq_one_letter_code
_entity_poly.pdbx_strand_id
1 'polypeptide(L)'
;MVIQDITSICSCILGILGLCIAFTQLLKLRKQIDISLLLNVLSIEEQINLRKSKVDDIAHEIEVKLKTGNADTANLISTDEAYLNTALENWFNSLDRLCFCIKKGYFKEKDWKAEYRDYIVEMVKTYPDKFGVSSKYKNIIDLNEKWLRE
;
A
#
# COMPACT_ATOMS: atom_id res chain seq x y z
N MET A 1 11.81 36.78 51.55
CA MET A 1 12.85 36.35 50.59
C MET A 1 12.94 34.83 50.53
N VAL A 2 13.29 34.14 51.63
CA VAL A 2 13.46 32.67 51.68
C VAL A 2 12.28 31.83 51.12
N ILE A 3 11.03 32.24 51.36
CA ILE A 3 9.85 31.49 50.88
C ILE A 3 9.68 31.54 49.35
N GLN A 4 10.00 32.68 48.72
CA GLN A 4 9.92 32.81 47.25
C GLN A 4 10.97 31.92 46.56
N ASP A 5 12.17 31.85 47.12
CA ASP A 5 13.26 31.02 46.58
C ASP A 5 12.90 29.52 46.62
N ILE A 6 12.29 29.05 47.72
CA ILE A 6 11.82 27.66 47.85
C ILE A 6 10.73 27.32 46.82
N THR A 7 9.75 28.21 46.63
CA THR A 7 8.69 27.98 45.64
C THR A 7 9.21 27.93 44.21
N SER A 8 10.26 28.72 43.89
CA SER A 8 10.91 28.69 42.59
C SER A 8 11.71 27.41 42.37
N ILE A 9 12.36 26.86 43.40
CA ILE A 9 13.08 25.58 43.30
C ILE A 9 12.10 24.44 43.07
N CYS A 10 10.98 24.41 43.79
CA CYS A 10 9.93 23.40 43.59
C CYS A 10 9.32 23.45 42.19
N SER A 11 9.06 24.65 41.64
CA SER A 11 8.53 24.78 40.28
C SER A 11 9.53 24.34 39.21
N CYS A 12 10.83 24.60 39.40
CA CYS A 12 11.89 24.08 38.53
C CYS A 12 11.94 22.54 38.53
N ILE A 13 11.84 21.90 39.70
CA ILE A 13 11.83 20.43 39.81
C ILE A 13 10.61 19.85 39.09
N LEU A 14 9.42 20.43 39.28
CA LEU A 14 8.20 20.00 38.59
C LEU A 14 8.31 20.20 37.06
N GLY A 15 8.94 21.28 36.61
CA GLY A 15 9.21 21.51 35.19
C GLY A 15 10.13 20.46 34.57
N ILE A 16 11.22 20.10 35.27
CA ILE A 16 12.15 19.05 34.84
C ILE A 16 11.45 17.68 34.80
N LEU A 17 10.65 17.35 35.81
CA LEU A 17 9.85 16.13 35.82
C LEU A 17 8.85 16.09 34.66
N GLY A 18 8.18 17.21 34.38
CA GLY A 18 7.27 17.36 33.24
C GLY A 18 7.97 17.13 31.90
N LEU A 19 9.18 17.69 31.72
CA LEU A 19 10.01 17.48 30.53
C LEU A 19 10.42 16.01 30.38
N CYS A 20 10.84 15.36 31.46
CA CYS A 20 11.17 13.94 31.44
C CYS A 20 9.97 13.08 31.02
N ILE A 21 8.78 13.35 31.57
CA ILE A 21 7.55 12.64 31.20
C ILE A 21 7.21 12.89 29.73
N ALA A 22 7.23 14.14 29.26
CA ALA A 22 6.98 14.47 27.86
C ALA A 22 7.95 13.75 26.91
N PHE A 23 9.23 13.67 27.27
CA PHE A 23 10.23 12.95 26.49
C PHE A 23 9.91 11.45 26.40
N THR A 24 9.51 10.81 27.50
CA THR A 24 9.08 9.41 27.47
C THR A 24 7.81 9.19 26.64
N GLN A 25 6.87 10.14 26.63
CA GLN A 25 5.67 10.08 25.82
C GLN A 25 6.00 10.19 24.32
N LEU A 26 6.91 11.09 23.93
CA LEU A 26 7.38 11.21 22.55
C LEU A 26 8.02 9.91 22.05
N LEU A 27 8.82 9.25 22.89
CA LEU A 27 9.42 7.96 22.54
C LEU A 27 8.36 6.86 22.35
N LYS A 28 7.33 6.83 23.21
CA LYS A 28 6.20 5.89 23.10
C LYS A 28 5.37 6.16 21.84
N LEU A 29 5.08 7.42 21.53
CA LEU A 29 4.35 7.84 20.33
C LEU A 29 5.10 7.43 19.06
N ARG A 30 6.42 7.64 19.03
CA ARG A 30 7.25 7.20 17.90
C ARG A 30 7.12 5.70 17.66
N LYS A 31 7.25 4.89 18.71
CA LYS A 31 7.10 3.43 18.61
C LYS A 31 5.68 3.02 18.16
N GLN A 32 4.65 3.71 18.62
CA GLN A 32 3.27 3.46 18.20
C GLN A 32 3.04 3.79 16.72
N ILE A 33 3.63 4.89 16.22
CA ILE A 33 3.58 5.25 14.80
C ILE A 33 4.22 4.17 13.94
N ASP A 34 5.39 3.65 14.33
CA ASP A 34 6.08 2.60 13.58
C ASP A 34 5.24 1.30 13.51
N ILE A 35 4.62 0.90 14.61
CA ILE A 35 3.73 -0.27 14.64
C ILE A 35 2.49 -0.04 13.78
N SER A 36 1.87 1.14 13.88
CA SER A 36 0.70 1.49 13.08
C SER A 36 1.01 1.50 11.59
N LEU A 37 2.19 1.99 11.20
CA LEU A 37 2.66 2.00 9.83
C LEU A 37 2.82 0.57 9.30
N LEU A 38 3.43 -0.32 10.08
CA LEU A 38 3.56 -1.74 9.71
C LEU A 38 2.19 -2.40 9.52
N LEU A 39 1.25 -2.19 10.45
CA LEU A 39 -0.12 -2.71 10.34
C LEU A 39 -0.85 -2.18 9.10
N ASN A 40 -0.66 -0.90 8.78
CA ASN A 40 -1.24 -0.29 7.60
C ASN A 40 -0.68 -0.91 6.32
N VAL A 41 0.62 -1.21 6.25
CA VAL A 41 1.18 -1.89 5.08
C VAL A 41 0.59 -3.30 4.97
N LEU A 42 0.66 -4.10 6.04
CA LEU A 42 0.14 -5.47 6.02
C LEU A 42 -1.32 -5.52 5.58
N SER A 43 -2.14 -4.55 6.00
CA SER A 43 -3.53 -4.43 5.56
C SER A 43 -3.66 -4.08 4.06
N ILE A 44 -2.77 -3.23 3.52
CA ILE A 44 -2.74 -2.93 2.08
C ILE A 44 -2.31 -4.18 1.29
N GLU A 45 -1.29 -4.90 1.77
CA GLU A 45 -0.81 -6.13 1.13
C GLU A 45 -1.87 -7.22 1.12
N GLU A 46 -2.55 -7.43 2.25
CA GLU A 46 -3.68 -8.34 2.36
C GLU A 46 -4.77 -7.96 1.34
N GLN A 47 -5.11 -6.68 1.23
CA GLN A 47 -6.08 -6.22 0.24
C GLN A 47 -5.63 -6.44 -1.21
N ILE A 48 -4.35 -6.24 -1.52
CA ILE A 48 -3.79 -6.52 -2.85
C ILE A 48 -3.91 -8.02 -3.15
N ASN A 49 -3.51 -8.87 -2.20
CA ASN A 49 -3.54 -10.32 -2.34
C ASN A 49 -4.96 -10.86 -2.48
N LEU A 50 -5.91 -10.36 -1.69
CA LEU A 50 -7.33 -10.72 -1.80
C LEU A 50 -7.91 -10.35 -3.17
N ARG A 51 -7.54 -9.18 -3.70
CA ARG A 51 -8.02 -8.74 -5.03
C ARG A 51 -7.35 -9.52 -6.15
N LYS A 52 -6.06 -9.86 -6.02
CA LYS A 52 -5.35 -10.73 -6.96
C LYS A 52 -5.96 -12.14 -6.98
N SER A 53 -6.23 -12.74 -5.82
CA SER A 53 -6.89 -14.04 -5.72
C SER A 53 -8.21 -14.05 -6.48
N LYS A 54 -9.03 -13.00 -6.35
CA LYS A 54 -10.28 -12.88 -7.10
C LYS A 54 -10.06 -12.82 -8.61
N VAL A 55 -9.03 -12.11 -9.07
CA VAL A 55 -8.67 -12.07 -10.50
C VAL A 55 -8.32 -13.47 -10.98
N ASP A 56 -7.48 -14.19 -10.22
CA ASP A 56 -7.02 -15.53 -10.56
C ASP A 56 -8.19 -16.53 -10.58
N ASP A 57 -9.11 -16.45 -9.60
CA ASP A 57 -10.32 -17.29 -9.54
C ASP A 57 -11.22 -17.08 -10.77
N ILE A 58 -11.53 -15.83 -11.12
CA ILE A 58 -12.38 -15.52 -12.28
C ILE A 58 -11.69 -15.95 -13.59
N ALA A 59 -10.40 -15.67 -13.72
CA ALA A 59 -9.63 -16.06 -14.90
C ALA A 59 -9.63 -17.59 -15.08
N HIS A 60 -9.48 -18.33 -13.98
CA HIS A 60 -9.56 -19.79 -13.99
C HIS A 60 -10.95 -20.29 -14.40
N GLU A 61 -12.02 -19.71 -13.87
CA GLU A 61 -13.39 -20.07 -14.24
C GLU A 61 -13.65 -19.85 -15.74
N ILE A 62 -13.19 -18.73 -16.30
CA ILE A 62 -13.29 -18.44 -17.74
C ILE A 62 -12.54 -19.50 -18.54
N GLU A 63 -11.31 -19.84 -18.15
CA GLU A 63 -10.50 -20.85 -18.83
C GLU A 63 -11.18 -22.23 -18.83
N VAL A 64 -11.78 -22.64 -17.72
CA VAL A 64 -12.52 -23.91 -17.61
C VAL A 64 -13.76 -23.90 -18.51
N LYS A 65 -14.52 -22.80 -18.53
CA LYS A 65 -15.71 -22.66 -19.39
C LYS A 65 -15.33 -22.69 -20.87
N LEU A 66 -14.22 -22.05 -21.25
CA LEU A 66 -13.70 -22.07 -22.63
C LEU A 66 -13.35 -23.49 -23.09
N LYS A 67 -12.78 -24.32 -22.21
CA LYS A 67 -12.41 -25.70 -22.54
C LYS A 67 -13.59 -26.67 -22.61
N THR A 68 -14.75 -26.30 -22.05
CA THR A 68 -15.92 -27.19 -21.89
C THR A 68 -17.15 -26.75 -22.69
N GLY A 69 -17.08 -25.63 -23.41
CA GLY A 69 -18.25 -24.85 -23.82
C GLY A 69 -18.99 -25.23 -25.12
N ASN A 70 -20.31 -25.00 -25.07
CA ASN A 70 -21.28 -25.02 -26.18
C ASN A 70 -21.68 -23.57 -26.54
N ALA A 71 -22.62 -23.34 -27.46
CA ALA A 71 -23.01 -21.99 -27.91
C ALA A 71 -23.50 -21.03 -26.79
N ASP A 72 -24.21 -21.53 -25.76
CA ASP A 72 -24.66 -20.72 -24.60
C ASP A 72 -23.50 -20.26 -23.69
N THR A 73 -22.33 -20.91 -23.80
CA THR A 73 -21.14 -20.56 -23.03
C THR A 73 -20.55 -19.22 -23.47
N ALA A 74 -20.77 -18.79 -24.71
CA ALA A 74 -20.23 -17.53 -25.23
C ALA A 74 -20.79 -16.28 -24.52
N ASN A 75 -22.10 -16.24 -24.25
CA ASN A 75 -22.71 -15.12 -23.53
C ASN A 75 -22.26 -15.05 -22.07
N LEU A 76 -22.10 -16.21 -21.41
CA LEU A 76 -21.58 -16.29 -20.05
C LEU A 76 -20.12 -15.82 -19.96
N ILE A 77 -19.28 -16.23 -20.92
CA ILE A 77 -17.88 -15.78 -21.00
C ILE A 77 -17.80 -14.26 -21.12
N SER A 78 -18.62 -13.63 -21.97
CA SER A 78 -18.59 -12.16 -22.12
C SER A 78 -18.94 -11.41 -20.81
N THR A 79 -19.82 -11.99 -19.99
CA THR A 79 -20.18 -11.42 -18.68
C THR A 79 -19.04 -11.60 -17.69
N ASP A 80 -18.42 -12.78 -17.66
CA ASP A 80 -17.28 -13.09 -16.81
C ASP A 80 -16.06 -12.23 -17.18
N GLU A 81 -15.83 -11.95 -18.47
CA GLU A 81 -14.77 -11.04 -18.93
C GLU A 81 -14.99 -9.60 -18.46
N ALA A 82 -16.23 -9.11 -18.46
CA ALA A 82 -16.55 -7.80 -17.89
C ALA A 82 -16.27 -7.77 -16.37
N TYR A 83 -16.59 -8.86 -15.68
CA TYR A 83 -16.30 -8.99 -14.25
C TYR A 83 -14.80 -9.09 -13.97
N LEU A 84 -14.05 -9.82 -14.79
CA LEU A 84 -12.59 -9.92 -14.74
C LEU A 84 -11.94 -8.54 -14.92
N ASN A 85 -12.41 -7.75 -15.90
CA ASN A 85 -11.92 -6.38 -16.09
C ASN A 85 -12.13 -5.52 -14.84
N THR A 86 -13.30 -5.63 -14.20
CA THR A 86 -13.59 -4.91 -12.95
C THR A 86 -12.68 -5.38 -11.81
N ALA A 87 -12.42 -6.69 -11.71
CA ALA A 87 -11.51 -7.25 -10.71
C ALA A 87 -10.06 -6.76 -10.91
N LEU A 88 -9.59 -6.76 -12.17
CA LEU A 88 -8.28 -6.21 -12.55
C LEU A 88 -8.17 -4.74 -12.16
N GLU A 89 -9.19 -3.93 -12.47
CA GLU A 89 -9.17 -2.52 -12.09
C GLU A 89 -9.05 -2.31 -10.59
N ASN A 90 -9.77 -3.09 -9.79
CA ASN A 90 -9.71 -3.05 -8.33
C ASN A 90 -8.33 -3.45 -7.82
N TRP A 91 -7.74 -4.50 -8.39
CA TRP A 91 -6.39 -4.93 -8.04
C TRP A 91 -5.35 -3.83 -8.35
N PHE A 92 -5.36 -3.28 -9.56
CA PHE A 92 -4.44 -2.20 -9.94
C PHE A 92 -4.62 -0.93 -9.11
N ASN A 93 -5.86 -0.55 -8.78
CA ASN A 93 -6.13 0.58 -7.89
C ASN A 93 -5.50 0.39 -6.49
N SER A 94 -5.40 -0.86 -6.04
CA SER A 94 -4.83 -1.19 -4.73
C SER A 94 -3.33 -1.05 -4.74
N LEU A 95 -2.69 -1.57 -5.79
CA LEU A 95 -1.26 -1.41 -5.97
C LEU A 95 -0.88 0.05 -6.21
N ASP A 96 -1.69 0.81 -6.96
CA ASP A 96 -1.43 2.24 -7.19
C ASP A 96 -1.47 3.05 -5.88
N ARG A 97 -2.35 2.68 -4.94
CA ARG A 97 -2.35 3.25 -3.58
C ARG A 97 -1.09 2.89 -2.80
N LEU A 98 -0.60 1.65 -2.89
CA LEU A 98 0.68 1.28 -2.28
C LEU A 98 1.82 2.13 -2.87
N CYS A 99 1.88 2.24 -4.20
CA CYS A 99 2.87 3.04 -4.91
C CYS A 99 2.79 4.53 -4.53
N PHE A 100 1.57 5.07 -4.38
CA PHE A 100 1.36 6.42 -3.86
C PHE A 100 1.98 6.58 -2.47
N CYS A 101 1.75 5.62 -1.57
CA CYS A 101 2.29 5.69 -0.21
C CYS A 101 3.83 5.64 -0.17
N ILE A 102 4.43 4.79 -1.02
CA ILE A 102 5.89 4.73 -1.18
C ILE A 102 6.42 6.07 -1.71
N LYS A 103 5.82 6.60 -2.79
CA LYS A 103 6.23 7.88 -3.40
C LYS A 103 6.11 9.07 -2.45
N LYS A 104 5.14 9.06 -1.53
CA LYS A 104 4.96 10.11 -0.52
C LYS A 104 5.88 9.96 0.69
N GLY A 105 6.71 8.93 0.75
CA GLY A 105 7.64 8.70 1.85
C GLY A 105 6.94 8.26 3.14
N TYR A 106 5.67 7.82 3.06
CA TYR A 106 5.04 7.14 4.20
C TYR A 106 5.76 5.82 4.48
N PHE A 107 6.37 5.24 3.46
CA PHE A 107 7.20 4.06 3.58
C PHE A 107 8.62 4.35 3.09
N LYS A 108 9.63 3.75 3.73
CA LYS A 108 11.03 3.91 3.33
C LYS A 108 11.28 3.19 2.01
N GLU A 109 11.32 3.94 0.93
CA GLU A 109 11.41 3.39 -0.43
C GLU A 109 12.49 2.32 -0.64
N LYS A 110 13.66 2.44 0.00
CA LYS A 110 14.73 1.43 -0.07
C LYS A 110 14.24 0.03 0.34
N ASP A 111 13.45 -0.05 1.41
CA ASP A 111 12.97 -1.32 1.95
C ASP A 111 11.93 -1.93 1.01
N TRP A 112 11.08 -1.10 0.41
CA TRP A 112 9.98 -1.53 -0.46
C TRP A 112 10.39 -1.76 -1.91
N LYS A 113 11.44 -1.08 -2.39
CA LYS A 113 12.00 -1.33 -3.73
C LYS A 113 12.50 -2.76 -3.85
N ALA A 114 13.16 -3.29 -2.81
CA ALA A 114 13.66 -4.66 -2.83
C ALA A 114 12.53 -5.70 -2.99
N GLU A 115 11.40 -5.48 -2.33
CA GLU A 115 10.27 -6.42 -2.33
C GLU A 115 9.36 -6.26 -3.55
N TYR A 116 9.09 -5.02 -3.98
CA TYR A 116 8.04 -4.72 -4.97
C TYR A 116 8.53 -4.40 -6.37
N ARG A 117 9.83 -4.18 -6.58
CA ARG A 117 10.34 -3.77 -7.89
C ARG A 117 10.00 -4.77 -8.96
N ASP A 118 10.34 -6.03 -8.75
CA ASP A 118 10.15 -7.07 -9.76
C ASP A 118 8.65 -7.32 -10.00
N TYR A 119 7.84 -7.30 -8.94
CA TYR A 119 6.39 -7.41 -9.03
C TYR A 119 5.75 -6.28 -9.86
N ILE A 120 6.16 -5.02 -9.63
CA ILE A 120 5.66 -3.87 -10.39
C ILE A 120 6.12 -3.94 -11.85
N VAL A 121 7.39 -4.28 -12.09
CA VAL A 121 7.94 -4.42 -13.45
C VAL A 121 7.19 -5.50 -14.22
N GLU A 122 6.97 -6.67 -13.61
CA GLU A 122 6.24 -7.78 -14.21
C GLU A 122 4.79 -7.39 -14.50
N MET A 123 4.12 -6.71 -13.57
CA MET A 123 2.75 -6.25 -13.77
C MET A 123 2.63 -5.28 -14.95
N VAL A 124 3.52 -4.28 -15.04
CA VAL A 124 3.52 -3.31 -16.14
C VAL A 124 3.79 -4.02 -17.47
N LYS A 125 4.69 -5.01 -17.48
CA LYS A 125 4.99 -5.82 -18.67
C LYS A 125 3.82 -6.72 -19.08
N THR A 126 3.07 -7.24 -18.12
CA THR A 126 1.96 -8.18 -18.34
C THR A 126 0.72 -7.48 -18.89
N TYR A 127 0.46 -6.24 -18.45
CA TYR A 127 -0.71 -5.46 -18.84
C TYR A 127 -0.33 -4.12 -19.50
N PRO A 128 0.43 -4.14 -20.62
CA PRO A 128 0.97 -2.91 -21.22
C PRO A 128 -0.14 -1.95 -21.68
N ASP A 129 -1.31 -2.46 -22.05
CA ASP A 129 -2.50 -1.68 -22.42
C ASP A 129 -3.06 -0.87 -21.24
N LYS A 130 -2.89 -1.35 -20.01
CA LYS A 130 -3.36 -0.68 -18.79
C LYS A 130 -2.40 0.38 -18.28
N PHE A 131 -1.12 0.28 -18.62
CA PHE A 131 -0.05 1.14 -18.09
C PHE A 131 0.59 2.07 -19.14
N GLY A 132 -0.14 2.39 -20.21
CA GLY A 132 0.28 3.38 -21.21
C GLY A 132 0.26 4.84 -20.71
N VAL A 133 0.62 5.78 -21.59
CA VAL A 133 0.77 7.22 -21.30
C VAL A 133 -0.49 7.86 -20.70
N SER A 134 -1.67 7.40 -21.09
CA SER A 134 -2.96 7.89 -20.61
C SER A 134 -3.51 7.14 -19.40
N SER A 135 -2.71 6.27 -18.78
CA SER A 135 -3.17 5.43 -17.67
C SER A 135 -3.59 6.26 -16.46
N LYS A 136 -4.61 5.77 -15.75
CA LYS A 136 -5.00 6.29 -14.44
C LYS A 136 -4.03 5.86 -13.32
N TYR A 137 -3.22 4.83 -13.55
CA TYR A 137 -2.29 4.24 -12.59
C TYR A 137 -0.92 4.94 -12.60
N LYS A 138 -0.93 6.26 -12.44
CA LYS A 138 0.28 7.09 -12.56
C LYS A 138 1.33 6.79 -11.48
N ASN A 139 0.91 6.35 -10.29
CA ASN A 139 1.86 6.07 -9.23
C ASN A 139 2.67 4.81 -9.52
N ILE A 140 2.03 3.78 -10.08
CA ILE A 140 2.72 2.58 -10.58
C ILE A 140 3.74 2.96 -11.66
N ILE A 141 3.32 3.71 -12.67
CA ILE A 141 4.19 4.09 -13.80
C ILE A 141 5.40 4.89 -13.32
N ASP A 142 5.17 5.97 -12.57
CA ASP A 142 6.26 6.84 -12.10
C ASP A 142 7.28 6.07 -11.24
N LEU A 143 6.79 5.16 -10.38
CA LEU A 143 7.63 4.36 -9.49
C LEU A 143 8.42 3.30 -10.27
N ASN A 144 7.76 2.62 -11.21
CA ASN A 144 8.40 1.67 -12.12
C ASN A 144 9.53 2.32 -12.91
N GLU A 145 9.25 3.46 -13.55
CA GLU A 145 10.25 4.20 -14.31
C GLU A 145 11.41 4.68 -13.44
N LYS A 146 11.13 5.15 -12.22
CA LYS A 146 12.17 5.54 -11.27
C LYS A 146 13.08 4.36 -10.93
N TRP A 147 12.50 3.21 -10.57
CA TRP A 147 13.26 2.03 -10.16
C TRP A 147 13.97 1.31 -11.30
N LEU A 148 13.56 1.52 -12.55
CA LEU A 148 14.27 1.01 -13.72
C LEU A 148 15.50 1.84 -14.08
N ARG A 149 15.53 3.15 -13.74
CA ARG A 149 16.68 4.04 -13.98
C ARG A 149 17.80 3.90 -12.94
N GLU A 150 17.46 3.39 -11.76
CA GLU A 150 18.35 3.20 -10.61
C GLU A 150 18.82 1.75 -10.48
#